data_AF-A0A482VXH6-F1
#
_entry.id   AF-A0A482VXH6-F1
#
_cell.length_a   1.000
_cell.length_b   1.000
_cell.length_c   1.000
_cell.angle_alpha   90.00
_cell.angle_beta   90.00
_cell.angle_gamma   90.00
#
_symmetry.space_group_name_H-M   'P 1'
#
loop_
_entity.id
_entity.type
_entity.pdbx_description
1 polymer ?
#
loop_
_entity_poly.entity_id
_entity_poly.type
_entity_poly.pdbx_seq_one_letter_code
_entity_poly.pdbx_strand_id
1 'polypeptide(L)'
;VINPESIIKLATLDDIAPSCSQVAKNLDKIKNYLKTCSPPSQPDLYFQLIKGVESLHSKLCTESSFKKRKLNISLQKLYSMPQSLEFQEIHQCLHELTNDLEDCAGPADWNENSENSAVCKAYKNIGDCYYIKTAKVCGKRAAGIIKELLQAVIDSILTINCDNVKETPYVKDAMPDDYIKKHNIGVITSSSIVLNTIAAF
;
A
#
# COMPACT_ATOMS: atom_id res chain seq x y z
N VAL A 1 -15.61 2.25 14.13
CA VAL A 1 -15.67 1.98 12.68
C VAL A 1 -14.28 1.65 12.17
N ILE A 2 -14.09 0.43 11.65
CA ILE A 2 -12.87 0.04 10.93
C ILE A 2 -13.12 0.25 9.45
N ASN A 3 -12.21 0.96 8.80
CA ASN A 3 -12.25 1.22 7.37
C ASN A 3 -10.86 0.80 6.82
N PRO A 4 -10.73 -0.43 6.28
CA PRO A 4 -9.48 -0.92 5.69
C PRO A 4 -8.86 0.02 4.64
N GLU A 5 -9.70 0.78 3.94
CA GLU A 5 -9.32 1.75 2.91
C GLU A 5 -8.50 2.90 3.51
N SER A 6 -8.82 3.32 4.73
CA SER A 6 -8.07 4.33 5.49
C SER A 6 -6.68 3.84 5.89
N ILE A 7 -6.50 2.53 6.09
CA ILE A 7 -5.20 1.92 6.34
C ILE A 7 -4.40 1.88 5.03
N ILE A 8 -5.02 1.48 3.91
CA ILE A 8 -4.36 1.44 2.60
C ILE A 8 -3.98 2.82 2.10
N LYS A 9 -4.76 3.86 2.41
CA LYS A 9 -4.43 5.26 2.10
C LYS A 9 -3.06 5.67 2.65
N LEU A 10 -2.62 5.11 3.78
CA LEU A 10 -1.28 5.37 4.31
C LEU A 10 -0.16 4.97 3.34
N ALA A 11 -0.42 4.00 2.44
CA ALA A 11 0.53 3.57 1.42
C ALA A 11 0.68 4.57 0.26
N THR A 12 -0.22 5.55 0.15
CA THR A 12 -0.24 6.51 -0.97
C THR A 12 0.05 7.95 -0.55
N LEU A 13 0.08 8.26 0.76
CA LEU A 13 0.15 9.64 1.25
C LEU A 13 1.57 10.22 1.32
N ASP A 14 2.54 9.47 1.81
CA ASP A 14 3.87 9.98 2.17
C ASP A 14 4.98 9.03 1.71
N ASP A 15 6.22 9.52 1.72
CA ASP A 15 7.40 8.70 1.45
C ASP A 15 7.40 7.39 2.26
N ILE A 16 7.51 6.26 1.57
CA ILE A 16 7.39 4.92 2.16
C ILE A 16 8.41 4.69 3.28
N ALA A 17 9.66 5.13 3.11
CA ALA A 17 10.74 4.87 4.06
C ALA A 17 10.53 5.52 5.45
N PRO A 18 10.29 6.84 5.57
CA PRO A 18 9.96 7.45 6.86
C PRO A 18 8.66 6.89 7.45
N SER A 19 7.64 6.63 6.60
CA SER A 19 6.37 6.02 7.02
C SER A 19 6.57 4.64 7.65
N CYS A 20 7.39 3.77 7.05
CA CYS A 20 7.75 2.47 7.62
C CYS A 20 8.39 2.60 9.02
N SER A 21 9.33 3.52 9.19
CA SER A 21 9.98 3.73 10.50
C SER A 21 9.00 4.24 11.55
N GLN A 22 8.10 5.15 11.18
CA GLN A 22 7.14 5.73 12.10
C GLN A 22 6.04 4.73 12.49
N VAL A 23 5.53 3.97 11.53
CA VAL A 23 4.56 2.89 11.79
C VAL A 23 5.17 1.83 12.69
N ALA A 24 6.40 1.37 12.43
CA ALA A 24 7.10 0.42 13.30
C ALA A 24 7.21 0.91 14.75
N LYS A 25 7.66 2.16 14.95
CA LYS A 25 7.77 2.76 16.29
C LYS A 25 6.42 2.85 17.01
N ASN A 26 5.36 3.19 16.30
CA ASN A 26 4.03 3.30 16.89
C ASN A 26 3.44 1.93 17.23
N LEU A 27 3.62 0.93 16.36
CA LEU A 27 3.25 -0.46 16.63
C LEU A 27 3.99 -1.00 17.86
N ASP A 28 5.29 -0.72 18.02
CA ASP A 28 6.06 -1.12 19.19
C ASP A 28 5.54 -0.49 20.49
N LYS A 29 5.19 0.80 20.46
CA LYS A 29 4.56 1.48 21.61
C LYS A 29 3.24 0.83 22.00
N ILE A 30 2.38 0.55 21.01
CA ILE A 30 1.09 -0.11 21.23
C ILE A 30 1.29 -1.50 21.82
N LYS A 31 2.16 -2.33 21.23
CA LYS A 31 2.50 -3.66 21.75
C LYS A 31 3.00 -3.62 23.18
N ASN A 32 3.87 -2.65 23.50
CA ASN A 32 4.39 -2.49 24.86
C ASN A 32 3.31 -2.05 25.85
N TYR A 33 2.39 -1.17 25.45
CA TYR A 33 1.23 -0.82 26.26
C TYR A 33 0.31 -2.03 26.50
N LEU A 34 0.02 -2.80 25.45
CA LEU A 34 -0.84 -3.98 25.52
C LEU A 34 -0.26 -5.11 26.38
N LYS A 35 1.06 -5.19 26.59
CA LYS A 35 1.65 -6.14 27.56
C LYS A 35 1.19 -5.89 29.00
N THR A 36 0.78 -4.66 29.30
CA THR A 36 0.33 -4.25 30.64
C THR A 36 -1.18 -4.23 30.81
N CYS A 37 -1.94 -4.55 29.74
CA CYS A 37 -3.40 -4.59 29.75
C CYS A 37 -3.89 -6.00 29.43
N SER A 38 -5.01 -6.43 30.02
CA SER A 38 -5.67 -7.67 29.59
C SER A 38 -6.45 -7.41 28.30
N PRO A 39 -6.27 -8.24 27.24
CA PRO A 39 -7.09 -8.12 26.05
C PRO A 39 -8.56 -8.39 26.39
N PRO A 40 -9.51 -7.61 25.85
CA PRO A 40 -10.93 -7.84 26.07
C PRO A 40 -11.38 -9.19 25.49
N SER A 41 -12.44 -9.75 26.06
CA SER A 41 -12.94 -11.10 25.77
C SER A 41 -13.73 -11.23 24.46
N GLN A 42 -13.87 -10.15 23.68
CA GLN A 42 -14.65 -10.07 22.44
C GLN A 42 -13.76 -9.59 21.28
N PRO A 43 -14.16 -9.84 20.01
CA PRO A 43 -13.48 -9.27 18.85
C PRO A 43 -13.44 -7.74 18.99
N ASP A 44 -12.25 -7.23 19.28
CA ASP A 44 -12.04 -5.84 19.60
C ASP A 44 -11.56 -5.07 18.37
N LEU A 45 -12.29 -4.00 18.06
CA LEU A 45 -12.06 -3.18 16.88
C LEU A 45 -10.64 -2.59 16.85
N TYR A 46 -10.07 -2.27 18.01
CA TYR A 46 -8.71 -1.75 18.14
C TYR A 46 -7.66 -2.81 17.77
N PHE A 47 -7.86 -4.07 18.18
CA PHE A 47 -6.98 -5.17 17.80
C PHE A 47 -7.02 -5.48 16.30
N GLN A 48 -8.19 -5.39 15.68
CA GLN A 48 -8.32 -5.55 14.22
C GLN A 48 -7.63 -4.41 13.45
N LEU A 49 -7.73 -3.16 13.92
CA LEU A 49 -6.97 -2.04 13.35
C LEU A 49 -5.46 -2.26 13.47
N ILE A 50 -4.98 -2.73 14.62
CA ILE A 50 -3.56 -3.07 14.80
C ILE A 50 -3.13 -4.12 13.77
N LYS A 51 -3.90 -5.21 13.61
CA LYS A 51 -3.59 -6.25 12.60
C LYS A 51 -3.53 -5.69 11.19
N GLY A 52 -4.48 -4.82 10.81
CA GLY A 52 -4.48 -4.16 9.51
C GLY A 52 -3.22 -3.32 9.28
N VAL A 53 -2.82 -2.51 10.27
CA VAL A 53 -1.60 -1.68 10.20
C VAL A 53 -0.33 -2.55 10.22
N GLU A 54 -0.31 -3.65 10.96
CA GLU A 54 0.78 -4.63 10.94
C GLU A 54 0.91 -5.30 9.57
N SER A 55 -0.21 -5.68 8.94
CA SER A 55 -0.23 -6.29 7.61
C SER A 55 0.29 -5.31 6.55
N LEU A 56 -0.19 -4.07 6.59
CA LEU A 56 0.29 -2.97 5.76
C LEU A 56 1.81 -2.79 5.90
N HIS A 57 2.28 -2.62 7.14
CA HIS A 57 3.71 -2.48 7.44
C HIS A 57 4.50 -3.70 6.98
N SER A 58 3.95 -4.91 7.17
CA SER A 58 4.63 -6.14 6.76
C SER A 58 4.89 -6.15 5.26
N LYS A 59 3.82 -5.93 4.47
CA LYS A 59 3.86 -5.93 3.00
C LYS A 59 4.72 -4.81 2.42
N LEU A 60 4.61 -3.60 2.97
CA LEU A 60 5.35 -2.44 2.47
C LEU A 60 6.81 -2.41 2.90
N CYS A 61 7.11 -2.87 4.13
CA CYS A 61 8.38 -2.56 4.79
C CYS A 61 9.23 -3.80 5.10
N THR A 62 8.64 -4.97 5.35
CA THR A 62 9.38 -6.14 5.87
C THR A 62 9.40 -7.36 4.97
N GLU A 63 8.37 -7.60 4.16
CA GLU A 63 8.34 -8.67 3.14
C GLU A 63 9.34 -8.42 2.01
N SER A 64 10.01 -7.26 2.04
CA SER A 64 11.25 -6.98 1.38
C SER A 64 12.47 -7.07 2.31
N SER A 65 12.83 -8.27 2.77
CA SER A 65 14.23 -8.60 3.12
C SER A 65 14.99 -7.56 3.98
N PHE A 66 14.51 -7.21 5.17
CA PHE A 66 15.27 -6.36 6.10
C PHE A 66 16.22 -7.15 7.01
N LYS A 67 17.24 -7.74 6.40
CA LYS A 67 18.58 -7.90 6.99
C LYS A 67 19.68 -7.74 5.95
N LYS A 68 19.57 -6.78 5.03
CA LYS A 68 20.77 -6.14 4.45
C LYS A 68 21.42 -5.22 5.49
N ARG A 69 21.87 -5.82 6.59
CA ARG A 69 22.92 -5.26 7.43
C ARG A 69 24.23 -5.56 6.70
N LYS A 70 24.58 -4.69 5.74
CA LYS A 70 25.96 -4.27 5.46
C LYS A 70 27.00 -5.42 5.45
N LEU A 71 27.03 -6.30 4.45
CA LEU A 71 28.25 -6.98 3.99
C LEU A 71 27.96 -7.78 2.70
N ASN A 72 28.71 -7.49 1.64
CA ASN A 72 29.06 -8.32 0.48
C ASN A 72 28.03 -9.35 -0.01
N ILE A 73 27.52 -9.19 -1.24
CA ILE A 73 27.41 -10.25 -2.27
C ILE A 73 27.06 -9.58 -3.60
N SER A 74 28.02 -9.58 -4.52
CA SER A 74 27.89 -9.14 -5.91
C SER A 74 27.13 -10.15 -6.81
N LEU A 75 26.29 -11.04 -6.26
CA LEU A 75 25.69 -12.16 -7.01
C LEU A 75 24.22 -12.46 -6.67
N GLN A 76 23.45 -11.52 -6.10
CA GLN A 76 21.99 -11.68 -5.90
C GLN A 76 21.17 -10.87 -6.92
N LYS A 77 21.69 -10.77 -8.15
CA LYS A 77 20.93 -10.39 -9.35
C LYS A 77 20.59 -11.66 -10.10
N LEU A 78 19.57 -12.40 -9.67
CA LEU A 78 18.84 -13.32 -10.54
C LEU A 78 17.51 -13.64 -9.83
N TYR A 79 16.43 -13.03 -10.29
CA TYR A 79 15.03 -13.38 -9.99
C TYR A 79 14.56 -13.25 -8.54
N SER A 80 14.36 -12.00 -8.05
CA SER A 80 13.31 -11.61 -7.07
C SER A 80 13.56 -10.16 -6.66
N MET A 81 12.76 -9.23 -7.18
CA MET A 81 12.77 -7.87 -6.64
C MET A 81 11.98 -7.86 -5.32
N PRO A 82 12.52 -7.32 -4.22
CA PRO A 82 11.77 -7.19 -2.97
C PRO A 82 10.49 -6.37 -3.18
N GLN A 83 9.35 -6.80 -2.64
CA GLN A 83 8.03 -6.17 -2.89
C GLN A 83 8.00 -4.66 -2.59
N SER A 84 8.80 -4.18 -1.63
CA SER A 84 8.95 -2.73 -1.35
C SER A 84 9.63 -1.95 -2.46
N LEU A 85 10.54 -2.56 -3.24
CA LEU A 85 11.15 -1.92 -4.40
C LEU A 85 10.15 -1.82 -5.55
N GLU A 86 9.31 -2.85 -5.76
CA GLU A 86 8.23 -2.79 -6.74
C GLU A 86 7.19 -1.72 -6.35
N PHE A 87 6.86 -1.62 -5.07
CA PHE A 87 5.95 -0.60 -4.56
C PHE A 87 6.58 0.81 -4.67
N GLN A 88 7.88 0.96 -4.39
CA GLN A 88 8.61 2.23 -4.58
C GLN A 88 8.61 2.70 -6.04
N GLU A 89 8.75 1.80 -7.01
CA GLU A 89 8.71 2.14 -8.44
C GLU A 89 7.37 2.73 -8.89
N ILE A 90 6.28 2.35 -8.25
CA ILE A 90 4.91 2.80 -8.59
C ILE A 90 4.38 3.89 -7.65
N HIS A 91 5.09 4.15 -6.53
CA HIS A 91 4.63 5.01 -5.44
C HIS A 91 4.21 6.39 -5.92
N GLN A 92 5.04 7.05 -6.74
CA GLN A 92 4.75 8.38 -7.24
C GLN A 92 3.42 8.43 -8.00
N CYS A 93 3.14 7.43 -8.85
CA CYS A 93 1.88 7.36 -9.56
C CYS A 93 0.70 7.09 -8.63
N LEU A 94 0.88 6.20 -7.63
CA LEU A 94 -0.16 5.93 -6.63
C LEU A 94 -0.44 7.15 -5.75
N HIS A 95 0.57 7.94 -5.43
CA HIS A 95 0.45 9.18 -4.67
C HIS A 95 -0.45 10.18 -5.40
N GLU A 96 -0.22 10.38 -6.69
CA GLU A 96 -1.06 11.22 -7.56
C GLU A 96 -2.50 10.71 -7.65
N LEU A 97 -2.70 9.39 -7.54
CA LEU A 97 -4.02 8.75 -7.53
C LEU A 97 -4.75 8.78 -6.19
N THR A 98 -4.15 9.28 -5.11
CA THR A 98 -4.69 9.15 -3.75
C THR A 98 -6.15 9.61 -3.65
N ASN A 99 -6.46 10.80 -4.18
CA ASN A 99 -7.81 11.37 -4.13
C ASN A 99 -8.80 10.57 -4.99
N ASP A 100 -8.36 10.08 -6.15
CA ASP A 100 -9.21 9.25 -7.01
C ASP A 100 -9.55 7.90 -6.34
N LEU A 101 -8.64 7.37 -5.53
CA LEU A 101 -8.87 6.13 -4.79
C LEU A 101 -9.84 6.32 -3.61
N GLU A 102 -10.07 7.55 -3.12
CA GLU A 102 -11.08 7.81 -2.08
C GLU A 102 -12.51 7.49 -2.54
N ASP A 103 -12.77 7.56 -3.85
CA ASP A 103 -14.07 7.16 -4.43
C ASP A 103 -14.34 5.65 -4.26
N CYS A 104 -13.32 4.84 -3.98
CA CYS A 104 -13.44 3.40 -3.77
C CYS A 104 -13.87 3.05 -2.34
N ALA A 105 -14.86 3.76 -1.81
CA ALA A 105 -15.33 3.60 -0.44
C ALA A 105 -16.18 2.33 -0.25
N GLY A 106 -15.89 1.59 0.82
CA GLY A 106 -16.66 0.47 1.31
C GLY A 106 -17.73 0.86 2.33
N PRO A 107 -18.35 -0.14 2.98
CA PRO A 107 -19.37 0.09 3.98
C PRO A 107 -18.81 0.83 5.20
N ALA A 108 -19.67 1.61 5.85
CA ALA A 108 -19.33 2.34 7.06
C ALA A 108 -19.04 1.41 8.26
N ASP A 109 -19.51 0.17 8.23
CA ASP A 109 -19.09 -0.85 9.21
C ASP A 109 -18.88 -2.19 8.51
N TRP A 110 -17.67 -2.73 8.67
CA TRP A 110 -17.26 -4.00 8.08
C TRP A 110 -17.52 -5.21 8.99
N ASN A 111 -17.74 -4.98 10.29
CA ASN A 111 -17.79 -6.05 11.30
C ASN A 111 -19.14 -6.15 12.02
N GLU A 112 -19.92 -5.07 12.11
CA GLU A 112 -21.25 -5.15 12.74
C GLU A 112 -22.32 -5.65 11.75
N ASN A 113 -22.90 -6.82 12.05
CA ASN A 113 -24.16 -7.33 11.49
C ASN A 113 -24.28 -7.39 9.97
N SER A 114 -23.18 -7.63 9.25
CA SER A 114 -23.23 -7.79 7.80
C SER A 114 -23.19 -9.27 7.42
N GLU A 115 -24.15 -9.70 6.60
CA GLU A 115 -24.11 -11.05 6.01
C GLU A 115 -22.78 -11.24 5.26
N ASN A 116 -22.14 -12.40 5.41
CA ASN A 116 -20.85 -12.70 4.76
C ASN A 116 -20.87 -12.40 3.25
N SER A 117 -22.01 -12.64 2.59
CA SER A 117 -22.23 -12.33 1.17
C SER A 117 -22.08 -10.84 0.87
N ALA A 118 -22.62 -9.96 1.72
CA ALA A 118 -22.55 -8.52 1.58
C ALA A 118 -21.12 -8.01 1.82
N VAL A 119 -20.43 -8.54 2.83
CA VAL A 119 -19.03 -8.20 3.12
C VAL A 119 -18.12 -8.64 1.97
N CYS A 120 -18.25 -9.87 1.47
CA CYS A 120 -17.45 -10.35 0.34
C CYS A 120 -17.75 -9.56 -0.96
N LYS A 121 -18.99 -9.12 -1.16
CA LYS A 121 -19.34 -8.23 -2.28
C LYS A 121 -18.68 -6.86 -2.14
N ALA A 122 -18.72 -6.26 -0.95
CA ALA A 122 -18.03 -4.99 -0.68
C ALA A 122 -16.52 -5.10 -0.89
N TYR A 123 -15.91 -6.13 -0.33
CA TYR A 123 -14.49 -6.43 -0.52
C TYR A 123 -14.14 -6.55 -2.00
N LYS A 124 -14.90 -7.35 -2.77
CA LYS A 124 -14.68 -7.47 -4.22
C LYS A 124 -14.81 -6.12 -4.93
N ASN A 125 -15.85 -5.34 -4.64
CA ASN A 125 -16.10 -4.06 -5.29
C ASN A 125 -14.94 -3.07 -5.08
N ILE A 126 -14.39 -3.01 -3.87
CA ILE A 126 -13.27 -2.12 -3.55
C ILE A 126 -12.00 -2.62 -4.21
N GLY A 127 -11.72 -3.92 -4.13
CA GLY A 127 -10.59 -4.54 -4.81
C GLY A 127 -10.60 -4.29 -6.32
N ASP A 128 -11.78 -4.38 -6.94
CA ASP A 128 -11.95 -4.12 -8.35
C ASP A 128 -11.87 -2.62 -8.68
N CYS A 129 -12.41 -1.75 -7.81
CA CYS A 129 -12.31 -0.29 -7.97
C CYS A 129 -10.86 0.20 -7.95
N TYR A 130 -10.09 -0.19 -6.92
CA TYR A 130 -8.66 0.14 -6.81
C TYR A 130 -7.91 -0.37 -8.05
N TYR A 131 -8.13 -1.63 -8.42
CA TYR A 131 -7.48 -2.20 -9.60
C TYR A 131 -7.81 -1.45 -10.88
N ILE A 132 -9.08 -1.14 -11.14
CA ILE A 132 -9.52 -0.46 -12.37
C ILE A 132 -8.92 0.96 -12.44
N LYS A 133 -9.03 1.74 -11.36
CA LYS A 133 -8.52 3.12 -11.33
C LYS A 133 -7.00 3.14 -11.52
N THR A 134 -6.28 2.30 -10.78
CA THR A 134 -4.83 2.19 -10.91
C THR A 134 -4.41 1.66 -12.28
N ALA A 135 -5.11 0.66 -12.84
CA ALA A 135 -4.76 0.11 -14.16
C ALA A 135 -4.90 1.13 -15.28
N LYS A 136 -5.86 2.05 -15.17
CA LYS A 136 -6.08 3.11 -16.17
C LYS A 136 -5.01 4.20 -16.15
N VAL A 137 -4.34 4.42 -15.01
CA VAL A 137 -3.38 5.53 -14.87
C VAL A 137 -1.95 5.04 -14.65
N CYS A 138 -1.75 4.07 -13.78
CA CYS A 138 -0.44 3.53 -13.38
C CYS A 138 -0.11 2.17 -14.02
N GLY A 139 -0.99 1.63 -14.85
CA GLY A 139 -0.78 0.35 -15.54
C GLY A 139 -1.16 -0.88 -14.72
N LYS A 140 -1.22 -2.03 -15.40
CA LYS A 140 -1.71 -3.29 -14.83
C LYS A 140 -0.77 -3.85 -13.76
N ARG A 141 0.54 -3.63 -13.89
CA ARG A 141 1.53 -4.01 -12.86
C ARG A 141 1.23 -3.30 -11.54
N ALA A 142 1.10 -1.97 -11.57
CA ALA A 142 0.78 -1.18 -10.38
C ALA A 142 -0.57 -1.57 -9.79
N ALA A 143 -1.57 -1.81 -10.65
CA ALA A 143 -2.90 -2.26 -10.23
C ALA A 143 -2.88 -3.60 -9.49
N GLY A 144 -2.04 -4.55 -9.96
CA GLY A 144 -1.84 -5.83 -9.28
C GLY A 144 -1.23 -5.66 -7.89
N ILE A 145 -0.18 -4.85 -7.79
CA ILE A 145 0.53 -4.60 -6.52
C ILE A 145 -0.40 -3.95 -5.49
N ILE A 146 -1.13 -2.90 -5.86
CA ILE A 146 -2.05 -2.23 -4.90
C ILE A 146 -3.22 -3.14 -4.51
N LYS A 147 -3.73 -3.97 -5.45
CA LYS A 147 -4.79 -4.94 -5.14
C LYS A 147 -4.30 -6.01 -4.17
N GLU A 148 -3.07 -6.50 -4.32
CA GLU A 148 -2.48 -7.46 -3.37
C GLU A 148 -2.31 -6.83 -1.98
N LEU A 149 -1.85 -5.57 -1.91
CA LEU A 149 -1.71 -4.86 -0.64
C LEU A 149 -3.06 -4.68 0.06
N LEU A 150 -4.07 -4.23 -0.69
CA LEU A 150 -5.46 -4.10 -0.22
C LEU A 150 -5.98 -5.43 0.32
N GLN A 151 -5.76 -6.52 -0.41
CA GLN A 151 -6.19 -7.85 0.01
C GLN A 151 -5.51 -8.27 1.32
N ALA A 152 -4.19 -8.11 1.41
CA ALA A 152 -3.44 -8.45 2.62
C ALA A 152 -3.93 -7.68 3.85
N VAL A 153 -4.29 -6.40 3.70
CA VAL A 153 -4.85 -5.60 4.81
C VAL A 153 -6.25 -6.09 5.17
N ILE A 154 -7.16 -6.23 4.20
CA ILE A 154 -8.54 -6.65 4.47
C ILE A 154 -8.59 -8.06 5.07
N ASP A 155 -7.82 -9.01 4.53
CA ASP A 155 -7.76 -10.40 5.02
C ASP A 155 -7.21 -10.49 6.46
N SER A 156 -6.40 -9.52 6.88
CA SER A 156 -5.88 -9.46 8.27
C SER A 156 -6.89 -8.92 9.29
N ILE A 157 -7.89 -8.17 8.80
CA ILE A 157 -8.93 -7.51 9.60
C ILE A 157 -10.17 -8.41 9.70
N LEU A 158 -10.61 -8.95 8.56
CA LEU A 158 -11.81 -9.77 8.45
C LEU A 158 -11.54 -11.20 8.91
N THR A 159 -12.52 -11.80 9.58
CA THR A 159 -12.48 -13.22 9.99
C THR A 159 -13.19 -14.14 9.02
N ILE A 160 -13.80 -13.59 7.97
CA ILE A 160 -14.53 -14.33 6.93
C ILE A 160 -13.62 -14.62 5.74
N ASN A 161 -13.86 -15.74 5.05
CA ASN A 161 -13.17 -16.06 3.80
C ASN A 161 -14.04 -15.68 2.60
N CYS A 162 -13.47 -14.95 1.64
CA CYS A 162 -14.14 -14.50 0.42
C CYS A 162 -13.37 -14.98 -0.82
N ASP A 163 -13.78 -16.08 -1.43
CA ASP A 163 -13.00 -16.68 -2.54
C ASP A 163 -13.01 -15.85 -3.84
N ASN A 164 -14.08 -15.07 -4.07
CA ASN A 164 -14.32 -14.28 -5.29
C ASN A 164 -13.47 -13.01 -5.41
N VAL A 165 -12.72 -12.63 -4.36
CA VAL A 165 -11.94 -11.37 -4.32
C VAL A 165 -10.62 -11.48 -5.09
N LYS A 166 -10.15 -12.71 -5.32
CA LYS A 166 -8.89 -13.01 -6.01
C LYS A 166 -8.95 -12.74 -7.51
N GLU A 167 -10.14 -12.76 -8.09
CA GLU A 167 -10.33 -12.53 -9.53
C GLU A 167 -10.02 -11.07 -9.88
N THR A 168 -9.13 -10.87 -10.87
CA THR A 168 -8.80 -9.55 -11.40
C THR A 168 -9.83 -9.12 -12.45
N PRO A 169 -10.43 -7.92 -12.35
CA PRO A 169 -11.40 -7.47 -13.33
C PRO A 169 -10.72 -7.16 -14.67
N TYR A 170 -11.44 -7.35 -15.76
CA TYR A 170 -10.96 -6.90 -17.07
C TYR A 170 -10.98 -5.37 -17.15
N VAL A 171 -9.86 -4.78 -17.56
CA VAL A 171 -9.73 -3.33 -17.76
C VAL A 171 -9.44 -3.06 -19.23
N LYS A 172 -10.41 -2.43 -19.90
CA LYS A 172 -10.23 -1.88 -21.25
C LYS A 172 -9.33 -0.64 -21.18
N ASP A 173 -8.47 -0.46 -22.19
CA ASP A 173 -7.64 0.74 -22.37
C ASP A 173 -6.75 1.05 -21.15
N ALA A 174 -6.22 0.01 -20.51
CA ALA A 174 -5.26 0.16 -19.41
C ALA A 174 -3.98 0.86 -19.88
N MET A 175 -3.37 1.65 -19.00
CA MET A 175 -2.10 2.32 -19.28
C MET A 175 -1.01 1.24 -19.55
N PRO A 176 -0.22 1.38 -20.63
CA PRO A 176 0.91 0.48 -20.87
C PRO A 176 1.94 0.59 -19.73
N ASP A 177 2.35 -0.54 -19.17
CA ASP A 177 3.30 -0.58 -18.04
C ASP A 177 4.65 0.09 -18.37
N ASP A 178 5.05 0.10 -19.64
CA ASP A 178 6.30 0.72 -20.10
C ASP A 178 6.27 2.26 -20.11
N TYR A 179 5.08 2.87 -20.03
CA TYR A 179 4.93 4.32 -19.96
C TYR A 179 5.39 4.87 -18.60
N ILE A 180 5.12 4.11 -17.52
CA ILE A 180 5.51 4.44 -16.14
C ILE A 180 7.03 4.35 -15.95
N LYS A 181 7.67 3.34 -16.55
CA LYS A 181 9.14 3.20 -16.49
C LYS A 181 9.88 4.37 -17.15
N LYS A 182 9.30 4.98 -18.20
CA LYS A 182 9.89 6.12 -18.91
C LYS A 182 9.68 7.46 -18.21
N HIS A 183 8.69 7.56 -17.32
CA HIS A 183 8.33 8.79 -16.59
C HIS A 183 8.74 8.76 -15.10
N ASN A 184 9.58 7.80 -14.69
CA ASN A 184 10.50 8.00 -13.56
C ASN A 184 11.54 9.08 -13.94
N ILE A 185 11.03 10.30 -14.15
CA ILE A 185 11.80 11.55 -14.19
C ILE A 185 12.51 11.61 -12.84
N GLY A 186 13.83 11.74 -12.91
CA GLY A 186 14.76 11.63 -11.78
C GLY A 186 14.27 12.32 -10.51
N VAL A 187 14.73 11.88 -9.34
CA VAL A 187 15.88 12.56 -8.71
C VAL A 187 16.07 13.94 -9.34
N ILE A 188 15.24 14.91 -8.96
CA ILE A 188 15.59 16.31 -9.09
C ILE A 188 16.74 16.48 -8.10
N THR A 189 17.95 16.18 -8.55
CA THR A 189 19.13 16.80 -7.97
C THR A 189 18.87 18.29 -8.07
N SER A 190 18.71 18.94 -6.93
CA SER A 190 18.77 20.38 -6.77
C SER A 190 20.12 20.86 -7.30
N SER A 191 20.20 21.07 -8.60
CA SER A 191 21.27 21.80 -9.26
C SER A 191 20.59 22.93 -10.00
N SER A 192 20.35 24.00 -9.24
CA SER A 192 20.03 25.30 -9.82
C SER A 192 21.20 25.71 -10.70
N ILE A 193 21.07 25.44 -11.99
CA ILE A 193 21.80 26.15 -13.03
C ILE A 193 21.19 27.55 -13.05
N VAL A 194 21.88 28.50 -12.42
CA VAL A 194 21.75 29.92 -12.78
C VAL A 194 22.92 30.20 -13.71
N LEU A 195 22.64 30.24 -15.01
CA LEU A 195 23.59 30.69 -16.02
C LEU A 195 23.21 32.10 -16.48
N ASN A 196 24.19 32.99 -16.30
CA ASN A 196 24.50 34.21 -17.06
C ASN A 196 23.61 35.45 -16.96
N THR A 197 24.20 36.50 -16.38
CA THR A 197 24.67 37.74 -17.07
C THR A 197 25.44 38.55 -16.00
N ILE A 198 26.61 39.17 -16.20
CA ILE A 198 26.98 40.22 -17.16
C ILE A 198 28.51 40.24 -17.27
N ALA A 199 29.03 40.33 -18.50
CA ALA A 199 30.38 40.84 -18.78
C ALA A 199 30.26 42.27 -19.34
N ALA A 200 31.30 43.09 -19.10
CA ALA A 200 31.53 44.48 -19.56
C ALA A 200 30.85 45.58 -18.72
N PHE A 201 31.60 46.25 -17.84
CA PHE A 201 32.43 47.43 -18.08
C PHE A 201 33.41 47.64 -16.91
#